data_AF-E1JWI0-F1
#
_entry.id   AF-E1JWI0-F1
#
_cell.length_a   1.000
_cell.length_b   1.000
_cell.length_c   1.000
_cell.angle_alpha   90.00
_cell.angle_beta   90.00
_cell.angle_gamma   90.00
#
_symmetry.space_group_name_H-M   'P 1'
#
loop_
_entity.id
_entity.type
_entity.pdbx_description
1 polymer ?
#
loop_
_entity_poly.entity_id
_entity_poly.type
_entity_poly.pdbx_seq_one_letter_code
_entity_poly.pdbx_strand_id
1 'polypeptide(L)'
;MPRTVCAFVLAFAVLTGAAGVCPAAPPGPADLMRSIETARNAIAENEKILTSYGNELRTVVGNDPASIKRREEIRILKQYYVHEIEDYRAKIADDYRKIQEYKARGVQ
;
A
#
# COMPACT_ATOMS: atom_id res chain seq x y z
N MET A 1 0.47 -15.56 57.35
CA MET A 1 -0.92 -15.16 57.08
C MET A 1 -1.08 -14.85 55.59
N PRO A 2 -1.48 -15.81 54.75
CA PRO A 2 -1.89 -15.52 53.37
C PRO A 2 -3.40 -15.24 53.31
N ARG A 3 -3.79 -14.12 52.73
CA ARG A 3 -5.20 -13.73 52.53
C ARG A 3 -5.71 -14.27 51.19
N THR A 4 -6.84 -14.99 51.24
CA THR A 4 -7.96 -15.05 50.27
C THR A 4 -7.60 -15.35 48.80
N VAL A 5 -7.74 -16.58 48.27
CA VAL A 5 -8.96 -17.35 47.93
C VAL A 5 -9.83 -16.72 46.82
N CYS A 6 -9.70 -17.35 45.64
CA CYS A 6 -10.70 -17.73 44.63
C CYS A 6 -11.66 -16.71 43.98
N ALA A 7 -11.85 -16.99 42.68
CA ALA A 7 -13.05 -16.78 41.89
C ALA A 7 -13.29 -15.38 41.32
N PHE A 8 -12.61 -15.08 40.21
CA PHE A 8 -13.27 -14.40 39.10
C PHE A 8 -13.20 -15.31 37.85
N VAL A 9 -14.11 -16.27 37.86
CA VAL A 9 -14.95 -16.68 36.71
C VAL A 9 -14.29 -16.51 35.33
N LEU A 10 -13.68 -17.61 34.88
CA LEU A 10 -13.90 -18.14 33.53
C LEU A 10 -15.41 -18.06 33.21
N ALA A 11 -15.82 -17.20 32.26
CA ALA A 11 -16.79 -17.50 31.20
C ALA A 11 -17.36 -16.22 30.54
N PHE A 12 -17.56 -16.33 29.22
CA PHE A 12 -18.34 -15.44 28.32
C PHE A 12 -17.77 -14.03 28.10
N ALA A 13 -17.40 -13.58 26.90
CA ALA A 13 -17.72 -14.00 25.54
C ALA A 13 -16.52 -13.57 24.68
N VAL A 14 -15.86 -14.40 23.88
CA VAL A 14 -16.37 -14.88 22.58
C VAL A 14 -17.46 -13.97 22.01
N LEU A 15 -17.19 -12.68 21.92
CA LEU A 15 -17.61 -11.93 20.73
C LEU A 15 -16.55 -12.20 19.68
N THR A 16 -16.62 -13.43 19.17
CA THR A 16 -16.47 -13.68 17.74
C THR A 16 -17.32 -12.65 17.03
N GLY A 17 -16.70 -11.53 16.69
CA GLY A 17 -17.07 -10.76 15.51
C GLY A 17 -16.85 -11.66 14.31
N ALA A 18 -17.71 -12.67 14.17
CA ALA A 18 -18.11 -13.19 12.88
C ALA A 18 -18.92 -12.07 12.21
N ALA A 19 -18.26 -10.95 11.94
CA ALA A 19 -18.52 -10.27 10.69
C ALA A 19 -18.21 -11.35 9.67
N GLY A 20 -19.26 -11.97 9.15
CA GLY A 20 -19.14 -12.85 8.02
C GLY A 20 -18.36 -12.07 6.98
N VAL A 21 -17.06 -12.35 6.89
CA VAL A 21 -16.28 -12.04 5.72
C VAL A 21 -16.85 -12.99 4.69
N CYS A 22 -18.05 -12.65 4.18
CA CYS A 22 -18.46 -13.11 2.87
C CYS A 22 -17.23 -12.85 2.02
N PRO A 23 -16.60 -13.88 1.43
CA PRO A 23 -15.49 -13.64 0.53
C PRO A 23 -16.05 -12.64 -0.49
N ALA A 24 -15.52 -11.42 -0.47
CA ALA A 24 -15.92 -10.41 -1.43
C ALA A 24 -15.81 -11.11 -2.79
N ALA A 25 -16.88 -11.05 -3.57
CA ALA A 25 -16.87 -11.67 -4.88
C ALA A 25 -15.58 -11.24 -5.59
N PRO A 26 -14.86 -12.18 -6.24
CA PRO A 26 -13.61 -11.83 -6.90
C PRO A 26 -13.88 -10.64 -7.84
N PRO A 27 -12.98 -9.65 -7.87
CA PRO A 27 -13.24 -8.39 -8.57
C PRO A 27 -13.53 -8.66 -10.05
N GLY A 28 -14.61 -8.06 -10.55
CA GLY A 28 -15.00 -8.22 -11.95
C GLY A 28 -14.09 -7.42 -12.91
N PRO A 29 -14.22 -7.61 -14.23
CA PRO A 29 -13.43 -6.88 -15.23
C PRO A 29 -13.48 -5.35 -15.06
N ALA A 30 -14.66 -4.80 -14.76
CA ALA A 30 -14.83 -3.36 -14.52
C ALA A 30 -14.10 -2.87 -13.27
N ASP A 31 -14.07 -3.67 -12.20
CA ASP A 31 -13.35 -3.32 -10.96
C ASP A 31 -11.84 -3.36 -11.17
N LEU A 32 -11.36 -4.34 -11.95
CA LEU A 32 -9.96 -4.43 -12.35
C LEU A 32 -9.55 -3.24 -13.22
N MET A 33 -10.40 -2.81 -14.17
CA MET A 33 -10.15 -1.60 -14.97
C MET A 33 -10.05 -0.35 -14.10
N ARG A 34 -10.99 -0.16 -13.16
CA ARG A 34 -10.94 0.94 -12.20
C ARG A 34 -9.67 0.88 -11.36
N SER A 35 -9.26 -0.32 -10.94
CA SER A 35 -8.04 -0.51 -10.17
C SER A 35 -6.78 -0.12 -10.96
N ILE A 36 -6.73 -0.43 -12.26
CA ILE A 36 -5.66 0.00 -13.16
C ILE A 36 -5.62 1.54 -13.26
N GLU A 37 -6.77 2.20 -13.42
CA GLU A 37 -6.84 3.66 -13.48
C GLU A 37 -6.36 4.30 -12.18
N THR A 38 -6.79 3.77 -11.03
CA THR A 38 -6.31 4.22 -9.71
C THR A 38 -4.80 4.04 -9.58
N ALA A 39 -4.25 2.89 -9.96
CA ALA A 39 -2.82 2.62 -9.91
C ALA A 39 -2.01 3.56 -10.83
N ARG A 40 -2.53 3.87 -12.03
CA ARG A 40 -1.91 4.84 -12.94
C ARG A 40 -1.86 6.25 -12.35
N ASN A 41 -2.96 6.67 -11.72
CA ASN A 41 -3.00 7.97 -11.04
C ASN A 41 -2.02 8.02 -9.87
N ALA A 42 -1.89 6.94 -9.10
CA ALA A 42 -0.93 6.83 -8.01
C ALA A 42 0.53 6.89 -8.52
N ILE A 43 0.85 6.21 -9.63
CA ILE A 43 2.17 6.31 -10.27
C ILE A 43 2.46 7.76 -10.67
N ALA A 44 1.53 8.42 -11.35
CA ALA A 44 1.72 9.81 -11.78
C ALA A 44 1.96 10.76 -10.60
N GLU A 45 1.28 10.53 -9.47
CA GLU A 45 1.49 11.32 -8.26
C GLU A 45 2.85 11.04 -7.62
N ASN A 46 3.25 9.78 -7.50
CA ASN A 46 4.58 9.40 -7.00
C ASN A 46 5.70 9.96 -7.89
N GLU A 47 5.52 10.00 -9.21
CA GLU A 47 6.49 10.59 -10.14
C GLU A 47 6.65 12.12 -9.94
N LYS A 48 5.56 12.84 -9.63
CA LYS A 48 5.64 14.26 -9.25
C LYS A 48 6.40 14.44 -7.94
N ILE A 49 6.13 13.59 -6.95
CA ILE A 49 6.81 13.61 -5.65
C ILE A 49 8.32 13.36 -5.84
N LEU A 50 8.70 12.37 -6.65
CA LEU A 50 10.10 12.11 -7.00
C LEU A 50 10.78 13.30 -7.69
N THR A 51 10.04 13.99 -8.56
CA THR A 51 10.53 15.21 -9.22
C THR A 51 10.77 16.32 -8.21
N SER A 52 9.84 16.52 -7.27
CA SER A 52 9.97 17.49 -6.17
C SER A 52 11.21 17.23 -5.32
N TYR A 53 11.39 15.99 -4.86
CA TYR A 53 12.59 15.59 -4.10
C TYR A 53 13.87 15.67 -4.93
N GLY A 54 13.80 15.42 -6.25
CA GLY A 54 14.90 15.66 -7.17
C GLY A 54 15.32 17.12 -7.22
N ASN A 55 14.36 18.05 -7.21
CA ASN A 55 14.62 19.48 -7.17
C ASN A 55 15.21 19.89 -5.81
N GLU A 56 14.65 19.40 -4.72
CA GLU A 56 15.17 19.68 -3.37
C GLU A 56 16.61 19.18 -3.19
N LEU A 57 16.93 17.99 -3.69
CA LEU A 57 18.30 17.48 -3.60
C LEU A 57 19.31 18.39 -4.33
N ARG A 58 18.89 19.08 -5.40
CA ARG A 58 19.74 20.06 -6.12
C ARG A 58 19.90 21.37 -5.34
N THR A 59 18.96 21.72 -4.45
CA THR A 59 19.04 22.95 -3.64
C THR A 59 19.79 22.75 -2.33
N VAL A 60 19.81 21.53 -1.78
CA VAL A 60 20.56 21.21 -0.54
C VAL A 60 22.04 20.94 -0.85
N VAL A 61 22.81 22.02 -1.05
CA VAL A 61 24.23 21.99 -1.44
C VAL A 61 25.21 22.10 -0.25
N GLY A 62 24.72 22.47 0.95
CA GLY A 62 25.56 22.67 2.13
C GLY A 62 26.27 21.41 2.63
N ASN A 63 27.44 21.57 3.26
CA ASN A 63 28.17 20.49 3.94
C ASN A 63 28.02 20.52 5.46
N ASP A 64 27.12 21.35 5.97
CA ASP A 64 26.76 21.31 7.38
C ASP A 64 26.00 20.01 7.72
N PRO A 65 26.02 19.58 9.00
CA PRO A 65 25.36 18.35 9.42
C PRO A 65 23.87 18.28 9.07
N ALA A 66 23.14 19.40 9.05
CA ALA A 66 21.72 19.41 8.73
C ALA A 66 21.49 19.16 7.23
N SER A 67 22.27 19.79 6.36
CA SER A 67 22.23 19.53 4.91
C SER A 67 22.57 18.09 4.57
N ILE A 68 23.58 17.50 5.22
CA ILE A 68 23.94 16.08 5.03
C ILE A 68 22.77 15.17 5.41
N LYS A 69 22.19 15.38 6.61
CA LYS A 69 21.04 14.61 7.08
C LYS A 69 19.86 14.72 6.13
N ARG A 70 19.55 15.93 5.65
CA ARG A 70 18.43 16.15 4.74
C ARG A 70 18.60 15.44 3.40
N ARG A 71 19.81 15.45 2.82
CA ARG A 71 20.07 14.68 1.59
C ARG A 71 19.86 13.19 1.78
N GLU A 72 20.23 12.66 2.94
CA GLU A 72 20.05 11.25 3.25
C GLU A 72 18.57 10.89 3.41
N GLU A 73 17.81 11.70 4.14
CA GLU A 73 16.35 11.58 4.22
C GLU A 73 15.71 11.59 2.83
N ILE A 74 16.10 12.53 1.96
CA ILE A 74 15.61 12.61 0.58
C ILE A 74 15.94 11.34 -0.22
N ARG A 75 17.13 10.75 -0.06
CA ARG A 75 17.49 9.50 -0.76
C ARG A 75 16.61 8.33 -0.34
N ILE A 76 16.36 8.19 0.96
CA ILE A 76 15.48 7.15 1.51
C ILE A 76 14.06 7.33 0.98
N LEU A 77 13.53 8.56 1.03
CA LEU A 77 12.20 8.86 0.51
C LEU A 77 12.08 8.56 -0.98
N LYS A 78 13.10 8.93 -1.78
CA LYS A 78 13.12 8.60 -3.21
C LYS A 78 13.11 7.11 -3.47
N GLN A 79 13.87 6.31 -2.70
CA GLN A 79 13.82 4.85 -2.82
C GLN A 79 12.44 4.30 -2.50
N TYR A 80 11.80 4.80 -1.45
CA TYR A 80 10.42 4.41 -1.10
C TYR A 80 9.44 4.65 -2.26
N TYR A 81 9.40 5.85 -2.84
CA TYR A 81 8.47 6.14 -3.94
C TYR A 81 8.80 5.39 -5.24
N VAL A 82 10.07 5.03 -5.48
CA VAL A 82 10.44 4.15 -6.60
C VAL A 82 9.83 2.76 -6.40
N HIS A 83 9.95 2.18 -5.20
CA HIS A 83 9.36 0.88 -4.90
C HIS A 83 7.83 0.90 -5.00
N GLU A 84 7.17 1.94 -4.49
CA GLU A 84 5.70 2.10 -4.66
C GLU A 84 5.29 2.12 -6.14
N ILE A 85 6.05 2.81 -7.00
CA ILE A 85 5.79 2.82 -8.46
C ILE A 85 5.97 1.41 -9.05
N GLU A 86 7.01 0.68 -8.65
CA GLU A 86 7.25 -0.70 -9.09
C GLU A 86 6.11 -1.63 -8.69
N ASP A 87 5.61 -1.51 -7.46
CA ASP A 87 4.47 -2.28 -6.95
C ASP A 87 3.20 -1.97 -7.72
N TYR A 88 2.90 -0.69 -8.01
CA TYR A 88 1.76 -0.32 -8.84
C TYR A 88 1.89 -0.83 -10.28
N ARG A 89 3.11 -0.82 -10.86
CA ARG A 89 3.36 -1.39 -12.20
C ARG A 89 3.12 -2.88 -12.23
N ALA A 90 3.62 -3.61 -11.23
CA ALA A 90 3.37 -5.05 -11.08
C ALA A 90 1.86 -5.34 -10.92
N LYS A 91 1.16 -4.53 -10.12
CA LYS A 91 -0.29 -4.64 -9.93
C LYS A 91 -1.05 -4.43 -11.25
N ILE A 92 -0.71 -3.40 -12.03
CA ILE A 92 -1.35 -3.13 -13.32
C ILE A 92 -1.17 -4.32 -14.28
N ALA A 93 0.03 -4.91 -14.32
CA ALA A 93 0.30 -6.07 -15.16
C ALA A 93 -0.54 -7.28 -14.74
N ASP A 94 -0.66 -7.53 -13.43
CA ASP A 94 -1.50 -8.60 -12.89
C ASP A 94 -3.00 -8.37 -13.19
N ASP A 95 -3.51 -7.16 -12.98
CA ASP A 95 -4.90 -6.82 -13.28
C ASP A 95 -5.21 -6.99 -14.78
N TYR A 96 -4.31 -6.58 -15.67
CA TYR A 96 -4.45 -6.81 -17.11
C TYR A 96 -4.49 -8.29 -17.45
N ARG A 97 -3.61 -9.11 -16.85
CA ARG A 97 -3.61 -10.55 -17.04
C ARG A 97 -4.96 -11.16 -16.64
N LYS A 98 -5.50 -10.79 -15.47
CA LYS A 98 -6.81 -11.25 -14.99
C LYS A 98 -7.94 -10.85 -15.93
N ILE A 99 -7.92 -9.62 -16.47
CA ILE A 99 -8.91 -9.19 -17.47
C ILE A 99 -8.84 -10.08 -18.72
N GLN A 100 -7.64 -10.45 -19.19
CA GLN A 100 -7.51 -11.36 -20.33
C GLN A 100 -8.03 -12.76 -20.02
N GLU A 101 -7.87 -13.25 -18.79
CA GLU A 101 -8.46 -14.52 -18.34
C GLU A 101 -9.99 -14.48 -18.34
N TYR A 102 -10.60 -13.37 -17.92
CA TYR A 102 -12.06 -13.17 -18.02
C TYR A 102 -12.52 -13.20 -19.48
N LYS A 103 -11.83 -12.47 -20.36
CA LYS A 103 -12.12 -12.46 -21.81
C LYS A 103 -12.00 -13.85 -22.44
N ALA A 104 -10.98 -14.62 -22.07
CA ALA A 104 -10.79 -15.99 -22.56
C ALA A 104 -11.92 -16.93 -22.12
N ARG A 105 -12.59 -16.63 -20.99
CA ARG A 105 -13.76 -17.37 -20.50
C ARG A 105 -15.09 -16.85 -21.07
N GLY A 106 -15.07 -15.87 -21.97
CA GLY A 106 -16.27 -15.25 -22.54
C GLY A 106 -16.99 -14.29 -21.58
N VAL A 107 -16.34 -13.89 -20.48
CA VAL A 107 -16.86 -12.90 -19.53
C VAL A 107 -16.40 -11.53 -19.99
N GLN A 108 -17.35 -10.63 -20.29
CA GLN A 108 -17.10 -9.24 -20.67
C GLN A 108 -17.29 -8.30 -19.48
#